data_AF-A0A9P9DJW8-F1
#
_entry.id   AF-A0A9P9DJW8-F1
#
_cell.length_a   1.000
_cell.length_b   1.000
_cell.length_c   1.000
_cell.angle_alpha   90.00
_cell.angle_beta   90.00
_cell.angle_gamma   90.00
#
_symmetry.space_group_name_H-M   'P 1'
#
loop_
_entity.id
_entity.type
_entity.pdbx_description
1 polymer ?
#
loop_
_entity_poly.entity_id
_entity_poly.type
_entity_poly.pdbx_seq_one_letter_code
_entity_poly.pdbx_strand_id
1 'polypeptide(L)'
;MWTETVANPESPYEILSYNAGAADERSLTNYFLASRRNNPLFVRCHKLLLELWAADGGRTSTDGMHSSPLLKGIPLMGRTLSFEEDGKVFGPEEVSKMLTDYIIQGQAMTMVMGLLDEEDGWNGPQYCADHIYAIDYMPGSQLINEMTAWNGPRQFELMSLPLPKEGETESEDQQKARDIVEACLRTSFGFKLAHGLILRVLGDTLGTLWRKHPGADNVPGTYGHWLRFGTAHWNPENLLPRQEFKVIEPFKTGPLLREV
;
A
#
# COMPACT_ATOMS: atom_id res chain seq x y z
N MET A 1 8.18 -9.63 -13.26
CA MET A 1 8.07 -8.25 -12.72
C MET A 1 9.42 -7.56 -12.64
N TRP A 2 10.24 -7.79 -11.61
CA TRP A 2 11.52 -7.07 -11.41
C TRP A 2 12.45 -7.08 -12.65
N THR A 3 12.66 -8.26 -13.24
CA THR A 3 13.54 -8.46 -14.40
C THR A 3 13.03 -7.80 -15.67
N GLU A 4 11.71 -7.60 -15.80
CA GLU A 4 11.09 -6.98 -16.97
C GLU A 4 10.97 -5.45 -16.82
N THR A 5 10.98 -4.96 -15.57
CA THR A 5 10.83 -3.54 -15.24
C THR A 5 12.16 -2.98 -14.73
N VAL A 6 12.28 -2.75 -13.42
CA VAL A 6 13.36 -1.97 -12.79
C VAL A 6 14.77 -2.54 -13.03
N ALA A 7 14.91 -3.86 -13.20
CA ALA A 7 16.23 -4.46 -13.44
C ALA A 7 16.66 -4.36 -14.91
N ASN A 8 15.70 -4.24 -15.84
CA ASN A 8 15.95 -4.19 -17.27
C ASN A 8 16.42 -2.78 -17.67
N PRO A 9 17.65 -2.62 -18.17
CA PRO A 9 18.17 -1.31 -18.57
C PRO A 9 17.43 -0.70 -19.78
N GLU A 10 16.70 -1.50 -20.56
CA GLU A 10 15.87 -1.04 -21.68
C GLU A 10 14.47 -0.62 -21.23
N SER A 11 14.08 -0.94 -19.99
CA SER A 11 12.81 -0.53 -19.44
C SER A 11 12.87 0.94 -19.00
N PRO A 12 11.82 1.74 -19.28
CA PRO A 12 11.79 3.14 -18.82
C PRO A 12 11.49 3.25 -17.32
N TYR A 13 11.08 2.16 -16.67
CA TYR A 13 10.62 2.18 -15.28
C TYR A 13 11.78 2.05 -14.30
N GLU A 14 11.88 3.03 -13.41
CA GLU A 14 12.87 3.05 -12.34
C GLU A 14 12.29 2.58 -10.99
N ILE A 15 10.96 2.63 -10.86
CA ILE A 15 10.24 2.26 -9.63
C ILE A 15 9.13 1.26 -9.95
N LEU A 16 8.98 0.26 -9.09
CA LEU A 16 7.85 -0.65 -9.05
C LEU A 16 7.18 -0.54 -7.67
N SER A 17 5.89 -0.23 -7.65
CA SER A 17 5.09 -0.02 -6.43
C SER A 17 3.61 -0.24 -6.70
N TYR A 18 2.79 -0.29 -5.63
CA TYR A 18 1.35 -0.07 -5.76
C TYR A 18 1.00 1.41 -5.63
N ASN A 19 -0.09 1.81 -6.28
CA ASN A 19 -0.75 3.10 -6.09
C ASN A 19 -2.17 2.88 -5.57
N ALA A 20 -2.51 3.62 -4.52
CA ALA A 20 -3.80 3.55 -3.84
C ALA A 20 -4.82 4.59 -4.31
N GLY A 21 -4.55 5.24 -5.43
CA GLY A 21 -5.40 6.26 -6.03
C GLY A 21 -5.67 6.02 -7.51
N ALA A 22 -6.30 7.00 -8.14
CA ALA A 22 -6.43 7.07 -9.59
C ALA A 22 -5.09 7.40 -10.28
N ALA A 23 -5.08 7.34 -11.62
CA ALA A 23 -3.90 7.60 -12.44
C ALA A 23 -3.38 9.05 -12.39
N ASP A 24 -4.24 9.99 -12.01
CA ASP A 24 -3.94 11.40 -11.74
C ASP A 24 -3.73 11.68 -10.24
N GLU A 25 -3.79 10.66 -9.39
CA GLU A 25 -3.44 10.79 -7.97
C GLU A 25 -2.01 10.31 -7.72
N ARG A 26 -1.42 10.78 -6.62
CA ARG A 26 -0.06 10.41 -6.19
C ARG A 26 -0.15 9.74 -4.83
N SER A 27 -0.38 8.44 -4.81
CA SER A 27 -0.65 7.69 -3.58
C SER A 27 0.09 6.35 -3.57
N LEU A 28 1.41 6.39 -3.71
CA LEU A 28 2.21 5.17 -3.63
C LEU A 28 2.15 4.57 -2.23
N THR A 29 1.91 3.27 -2.18
CA THR A 29 1.83 2.54 -0.91
C THR A 29 3.20 2.39 -0.28
N ASN A 30 3.31 2.59 1.03
CA ASN A 30 4.59 2.56 1.73
C ASN A 30 5.11 1.15 2.10
N TYR A 31 4.41 0.08 1.72
CA TYR A 31 4.76 -1.30 2.07
C TYR A 31 5.33 -2.14 0.92
N PHE A 32 5.35 -1.60 -0.30
CA PHE A 32 6.02 -2.22 -1.44
C PHE A 32 6.63 -1.14 -2.33
N LEU A 33 7.93 -0.94 -2.18
CA LEU A 33 8.71 0.06 -2.91
C LEU A 33 9.97 -0.63 -3.44
N ALA A 34 10.09 -0.76 -4.75
CA ALA A 34 11.25 -1.36 -5.39
C ALA A 34 11.89 -0.36 -6.37
N SER A 35 13.21 -0.19 -6.27
CA SER A 35 14.01 0.64 -7.18
C SER A 35 15.46 0.16 -7.21
N ARG A 36 16.24 0.66 -8.16
CA ARG A 36 17.70 0.58 -8.10
C ARG A 36 18.25 1.54 -7.05
N ARG A 37 19.52 1.35 -6.67
CA ARG A 37 20.21 2.25 -5.74
C ARG A 37 20.20 3.69 -6.25
N ASN A 38 20.17 4.65 -5.31
CA ASN A 38 20.25 6.09 -5.57
C ASN A 38 19.11 6.62 -6.47
N ASN A 39 17.92 6.02 -6.41
CA ASN A 39 16.77 6.50 -7.16
C ASN A 39 16.41 7.95 -6.76
N PRO A 40 16.26 8.88 -7.72
CA PRO A 40 16.09 10.31 -7.43
C PRO A 40 14.82 10.65 -6.66
N LEU A 41 13.72 9.90 -6.85
CA LEU A 41 12.48 10.10 -6.10
C LEU A 41 12.70 9.75 -4.62
N PHE A 42 13.22 8.56 -4.33
CA PHE A 42 13.36 8.10 -2.94
C PHE A 42 14.43 8.88 -2.16
N VAL A 43 15.47 9.38 -2.82
CA VAL A 43 16.44 10.29 -2.17
C VAL A 43 15.73 11.57 -1.69
N ARG A 44 14.85 12.15 -2.49
CA ARG A 44 14.07 13.34 -2.11
C ARG A 44 13.03 13.04 -1.04
N CYS A 45 12.31 11.92 -1.16
CA CYS A 45 11.36 11.48 -0.14
C CYS A 45 12.04 11.32 1.22
N HIS A 46 13.24 10.71 1.24
CA HIS A 46 14.01 10.53 2.46
C HIS A 46 14.48 11.87 3.04
N LYS A 47 15.01 12.77 2.21
CA LYS A 47 15.39 14.13 2.65
C LYS A 47 14.22 14.87 3.30
N LEU A 48 13.07 14.91 2.62
CA LEU A 48 11.86 15.55 3.16
C LEU A 48 11.43 14.90 4.49
N LEU A 49 11.40 13.57 4.55
CA LEU A 49 11.00 12.87 5.76
C LEU A 49 11.95 13.19 6.93
N LEU A 50 13.27 13.23 6.71
CA LEU A 50 14.23 13.61 7.75
C LEU A 50 14.00 15.04 8.26
N GLU A 51 13.67 15.98 7.38
CA GLU A 51 13.36 17.36 7.77
C GLU A 51 12.06 17.45 8.60
N LEU A 52 11.04 16.66 8.27
CA LEU A 52 9.84 16.54 9.09
C LEU A 52 10.17 16.01 10.51
N TRP A 53 11.11 15.07 10.62
CA TRP A 53 11.58 14.56 11.91
C TRP A 53 12.47 15.55 12.66
N ALA A 54 13.26 16.37 11.96
CA ALA A 54 14.16 17.36 12.56
C ALA A 54 13.44 18.62 13.07
N ALA A 55 12.19 18.83 12.64
CA ALA A 55 11.35 19.95 13.08
C ALA A 55 11.27 20.05 14.61
N ASP A 56 11.12 21.27 15.12
CA ASP A 56 10.94 21.58 16.54
C ASP A 56 12.07 21.08 17.45
N GLY A 57 13.29 20.96 16.91
CA GLY A 57 14.47 20.46 17.63
C GLY A 57 14.58 18.92 17.66
N GLY A 58 13.76 18.22 16.87
CA GLY A 58 13.72 16.77 16.79
C GLY A 58 12.45 16.18 17.39
N ARG A 59 11.63 15.55 16.55
CA ARG A 59 10.40 14.87 16.95
C ARG A 59 10.66 13.43 17.40
N THR A 60 9.79 12.92 18.27
CA THR A 60 9.83 11.53 18.78
C THR A 60 8.59 10.72 18.39
N SER A 61 7.55 11.37 17.86
CA SER A 61 6.39 10.74 17.23
C SER A 61 6.02 11.49 15.95
N THR A 62 5.13 10.89 15.16
CA THR A 62 4.60 11.50 13.94
C THR A 62 3.42 12.44 14.18
N ASP A 63 3.00 12.61 15.43
CA ASP A 63 1.82 13.39 15.78
C ASP A 63 1.98 14.84 15.35
N GLY A 64 0.98 15.35 14.66
CA GLY A 64 0.98 16.71 14.11
C GLY A 64 2.02 16.93 13.00
N MET A 65 2.56 15.90 12.35
CA MET A 65 3.44 16.10 11.19
C MET A 65 2.64 16.50 9.95
N HIS A 66 1.37 16.11 9.85
CA HIS A 66 0.46 16.48 8.77
C HIS A 66 0.28 17.99 8.61
N SER A 67 0.49 18.77 9.69
CA SER A 67 0.38 20.22 9.68
C SER A 67 1.67 20.94 9.30
N SER A 68 2.73 20.21 8.96
CA SER A 68 4.00 20.79 8.53
C SER A 68 3.79 21.70 7.31
N PRO A 69 4.32 22.93 7.31
CA PRO A 69 4.29 23.81 6.14
C PRO A 69 4.91 23.19 4.88
N LEU A 70 5.88 22.28 5.05
CA LEU A 70 6.52 21.55 3.93
C LEU A 70 5.56 20.59 3.21
N LEU A 71 4.44 20.24 3.83
CA LEU A 71 3.40 19.37 3.27
C LEU A 71 2.16 20.14 2.79
N LYS A 72 2.19 21.48 2.83
CA LYS A 72 1.06 22.31 2.38
C LYS A 72 0.70 22.01 0.92
N GLY A 73 -0.60 21.87 0.65
CA GLY A 73 -1.14 21.67 -0.70
C GLY A 73 -1.56 20.23 -1.02
N ILE A 74 -1.11 19.24 -0.24
CA ILE A 74 -1.53 17.84 -0.44
C ILE A 74 -2.77 17.51 0.42
N PRO A 75 -3.75 16.76 -0.12
CA PRO A 75 -4.90 16.30 0.67
C PRO A 75 -4.49 15.34 1.80
N LEU A 76 -5.17 15.43 2.94
CA LEU A 76 -5.05 14.44 4.02
C LEU A 76 -5.65 13.09 3.62
N MET A 77 -5.09 12.00 4.15
CA MET A 77 -5.54 10.63 3.88
C MET A 77 -6.87 10.30 4.58
N GLY A 78 -7.62 9.31 4.10
CA GLY A 78 -8.73 8.70 4.86
C GLY A 78 -9.93 9.63 5.15
N ARG A 79 -10.19 10.61 4.29
CA ARG A 79 -11.15 11.72 4.50
C ARG A 79 -12.59 11.31 4.83
N THR A 80 -12.97 10.06 4.60
CA THR A 80 -14.33 9.54 4.81
C THR A 80 -14.43 8.50 5.93
N LEU A 81 -13.31 8.14 6.57
CA LEU A 81 -13.28 7.07 7.57
C LEU A 81 -13.62 7.60 8.96
N SER A 82 -14.36 6.84 9.75
CA SER A 82 -14.68 7.13 11.15
C SER A 82 -14.64 5.84 11.96
N PHE A 83 -14.42 5.93 13.27
CA PHE A 83 -14.54 4.78 14.16
C PHE A 83 -14.97 5.18 15.57
N GLU A 84 -15.41 4.20 16.36
CA GLU A 84 -15.73 4.38 17.78
C GLU A 84 -14.75 3.55 18.62
N GLU A 85 -14.22 4.16 19.68
CA GLU A 85 -13.33 3.50 20.64
C GLU A 85 -13.63 4.03 22.05
N ASP A 86 -13.79 3.14 23.02
CA ASP A 86 -14.10 3.45 24.43
C ASP A 86 -15.29 4.42 24.60
N GLY A 87 -16.33 4.27 23.77
CA GLY A 87 -17.53 5.13 23.79
C GLY A 87 -17.30 6.53 23.22
N LYS A 88 -16.13 6.81 22.64
CA LYS A 88 -15.84 8.04 21.89
C LYS A 88 -15.89 7.75 20.39
N VAL A 89 -16.67 8.57 19.67
CA VAL A 89 -16.68 8.58 18.21
C VAL A 89 -15.60 9.52 17.69
N PHE A 90 -14.72 9.00 16.83
CA PHE A 90 -13.73 9.76 16.09
C PHE A 90 -14.25 10.06 14.69
N GLY A 91 -14.47 11.34 14.41
CA GLY A 91 -15.05 11.79 13.15
C GLY A 91 -14.05 11.80 11.99
N PRO A 92 -14.53 11.96 10.73
CA PRO A 92 -13.67 11.88 9.55
C PRO A 92 -12.47 12.82 9.52
N GLU A 93 -12.61 14.04 10.04
CA GLU A 93 -11.49 14.99 10.11
C GLU A 93 -10.40 14.52 11.08
N GLU A 94 -10.79 14.08 12.28
CA GLU A 94 -9.85 13.57 13.29
C GLU A 94 -9.13 12.33 12.79
N VAL A 95 -9.88 11.39 12.20
CA VAL A 95 -9.32 10.16 11.62
C VAL A 95 -8.38 10.48 10.46
N SER A 96 -8.70 11.47 9.63
CA SER A 96 -7.86 11.88 8.52
C SER A 96 -6.51 12.44 8.98
N LYS A 97 -6.51 13.25 10.04
CA LYS A 97 -5.28 13.75 10.69
C LYS A 97 -4.45 12.61 11.29
N MET A 98 -5.08 11.75 12.10
CA MET A 98 -4.42 10.61 12.72
C MET A 98 -3.81 9.65 11.68
N LEU A 99 -4.52 9.34 10.60
CA LEU A 99 -4.02 8.48 9.53
C LEU A 99 -2.88 9.14 8.77
N THR A 100 -2.98 10.44 8.50
CA THR A 100 -1.92 11.16 7.78
C THR A 100 -0.63 11.21 8.60
N ASP A 101 -0.73 11.47 9.90
CA ASP A 101 0.42 11.39 10.81
C ASP A 101 0.99 9.97 10.85
N TYR A 102 0.14 8.96 11.03
CA TYR A 102 0.57 7.56 11.10
C TYR A 102 1.27 7.09 9.80
N ILE A 103 0.86 7.60 8.63
CA ILE A 103 1.40 7.27 7.31
C ILE A 103 2.19 8.46 6.74
N ILE A 104 2.88 9.22 7.59
CA ILE A 104 3.58 10.44 7.15
C ILE A 104 4.62 10.19 6.05
N GLN A 105 5.23 9.00 6.03
CA GLN A 105 6.12 8.58 4.94
C GLN A 105 5.40 8.58 3.58
N GLY A 106 4.16 8.09 3.53
CA GLY A 106 3.33 8.14 2.32
C GLY A 106 3.10 9.59 1.89
N GLN A 107 2.85 10.47 2.86
CA GLN A 107 2.59 11.87 2.60
C GLN A 107 3.81 12.66 2.12
N ALA A 108 5.00 12.35 2.64
CA ALA A 108 6.25 12.85 2.08
C ALA A 108 6.47 12.38 0.63
N MET A 109 6.15 11.13 0.30
CA MET A 109 6.20 10.64 -1.08
C MET A 109 5.22 11.38 -1.99
N THR A 110 3.97 11.59 -1.54
CA THR A 110 2.95 12.37 -2.26
C THR A 110 3.45 13.76 -2.62
N MET A 111 4.05 14.47 -1.66
CA MET A 111 4.60 15.80 -1.89
C MET A 111 5.71 15.77 -2.97
N VAL A 112 6.69 14.87 -2.85
CA VAL A 112 7.80 14.77 -3.82
C VAL A 112 7.30 14.41 -5.22
N MET A 113 6.33 13.51 -5.31
CA MET A 113 5.72 13.11 -6.60
C MET A 113 4.96 14.24 -7.29
N GLY A 114 4.45 15.22 -6.54
CA GLY A 114 3.76 16.40 -7.07
C GLY A 114 4.60 17.68 -6.98
N LEU A 115 5.91 17.59 -6.79
CA LEU A 115 6.80 18.74 -6.68
C LEU A 115 7.42 19.11 -8.02
N LEU A 116 7.42 20.40 -8.34
CA LEU A 116 8.29 21.00 -9.35
C LEU A 116 9.35 21.86 -8.65
N ASP A 117 10.60 21.40 -8.62
CA ASP A 117 11.73 22.10 -8.01
C ASP A 117 12.77 22.40 -9.09
N GLU A 118 12.73 23.63 -9.64
CA GLU A 118 13.62 24.05 -10.72
C GLU A 118 15.09 24.19 -10.26
N GLU A 119 15.33 24.47 -8.97
CA GLU A 119 16.69 24.61 -8.43
C GLU A 119 17.40 23.26 -8.35
N ASP A 120 16.66 22.20 -7.99
CA ASP A 120 17.14 20.82 -7.90
C ASP A 120 16.86 20.00 -9.18
N GLY A 121 16.35 20.65 -10.23
CA GLY A 121 16.05 20.04 -11.53
C GLY A 121 15.02 18.91 -11.47
N TRP A 122 14.08 18.97 -10.54
CA TRP A 122 13.09 17.92 -10.28
C TRP A 122 11.71 18.29 -10.82
N ASN A 123 11.19 17.45 -11.72
CA ASN A 123 9.79 17.49 -12.14
C ASN A 123 9.11 16.19 -11.73
N GLY A 124 8.57 16.15 -10.52
CA GLY A 124 7.89 14.99 -9.94
C GLY A 124 6.71 14.52 -10.79
N PRO A 125 5.78 15.39 -11.22
CA PRO A 125 4.65 14.99 -12.03
C PRO A 125 5.04 14.27 -13.33
N GLN A 126 6.04 14.78 -14.06
CA GLN A 126 6.56 14.17 -15.28
C GLN A 126 7.28 12.85 -14.98
N TYR A 127 8.19 12.86 -13.99
CA TYR A 127 8.92 11.67 -13.59
C TYR A 127 7.97 10.51 -13.22
N CYS A 128 6.88 10.81 -12.51
CA CYS A 128 5.89 9.81 -12.13
C CYS A 128 5.22 9.16 -13.35
N ALA A 129 4.83 9.96 -14.34
CA ALA A 129 4.21 9.48 -15.56
C ALA A 129 5.14 8.57 -16.37
N ASP A 130 6.42 8.91 -16.42
CA ASP A 130 7.40 8.25 -17.29
C ASP A 130 8.07 7.02 -16.64
N HIS A 131 8.34 7.09 -15.34
CA HIS A 131 9.31 6.18 -14.70
C HIS A 131 8.73 5.28 -13.61
N ILE A 132 7.43 5.35 -13.31
CA ILE A 132 6.82 4.54 -12.25
C ILE A 132 5.92 3.45 -12.86
N TYR A 133 6.27 2.20 -12.60
CA TYR A 133 5.40 1.06 -12.80
C TYR A 133 4.45 0.96 -11.59
N ALA A 134 3.36 1.71 -11.63
CA ALA A 134 2.35 1.75 -10.58
C ALA A 134 1.26 0.70 -10.82
N ILE A 135 1.16 -0.31 -9.97
CA ILE A 135 0.07 -1.30 -10.02
C ILE A 135 -1.09 -0.78 -9.16
N ASP A 136 -2.34 -0.96 -9.60
CA ASP A 136 -3.49 -0.70 -8.73
C ASP A 136 -3.41 -1.58 -7.48
N TYR A 137 -3.38 -0.96 -6.30
CA TYR A 137 -3.21 -1.67 -5.04
C TYR A 137 -4.34 -2.66 -4.72
N MET A 138 -5.56 -2.41 -5.23
CA MET A 138 -6.73 -3.26 -4.98
C MET A 138 -6.49 -4.68 -5.49
N PRO A 139 -6.36 -4.92 -6.80
CA PRO A 139 -6.02 -6.23 -7.32
C PRO A 139 -4.56 -6.62 -6.99
N GLY A 140 -3.65 -5.65 -6.85
CA GLY A 140 -2.22 -5.94 -6.68
C GLY A 140 -1.83 -6.45 -5.28
N SER A 141 -2.60 -6.12 -4.24
CA SER A 141 -2.23 -6.44 -2.85
C SER A 141 -3.39 -6.59 -1.85
N GLN A 142 -4.58 -6.10 -2.17
CA GLN A 142 -5.75 -6.10 -1.27
C GLN A 142 -6.84 -7.07 -1.73
N LEU A 143 -6.58 -7.91 -2.72
CA LEU A 143 -7.62 -8.66 -3.41
C LEU A 143 -8.51 -9.50 -2.48
N ILE A 144 -7.92 -10.12 -1.45
CA ILE A 144 -8.71 -10.85 -0.45
C ILE A 144 -9.67 -9.93 0.32
N ASN A 145 -9.27 -8.70 0.63
CA ASN A 145 -10.11 -7.72 1.30
C ASN A 145 -11.29 -7.32 0.42
N GLU A 146 -11.07 -7.14 -0.87
CA GLU A 146 -12.15 -6.91 -1.83
C GLU A 146 -13.13 -8.09 -1.88
N MET A 147 -12.59 -9.31 -2.03
CA MET A 147 -13.39 -10.52 -2.21
C MET A 147 -14.20 -10.93 -0.97
N THR A 148 -13.87 -10.40 0.21
CA THR A 148 -14.56 -10.69 1.47
C THR A 148 -15.15 -9.44 2.14
N ALA A 149 -15.29 -8.34 1.41
CA ALA A 149 -15.82 -7.07 1.93
C ALA A 149 -15.12 -6.61 3.23
N TRP A 150 -13.79 -6.73 3.25
CA TRP A 150 -12.91 -6.32 4.34
C TRP A 150 -13.17 -7.04 5.68
N ASN A 151 -13.81 -8.21 5.66
CA ASN A 151 -14.11 -8.98 6.86
C ASN A 151 -12.97 -9.94 7.22
N GLY A 152 -12.11 -9.55 8.17
CA GLY A 152 -10.97 -10.34 8.62
C GLY A 152 -11.32 -11.69 9.26
N PRO A 153 -12.31 -11.80 10.17
CA PRO A 153 -12.78 -13.08 10.68
C PRO A 153 -13.19 -14.06 9.58
N ARG A 154 -13.95 -13.58 8.60
CA ARG A 154 -14.36 -14.39 7.45
C ARG A 154 -13.18 -14.86 6.61
N GLN A 155 -12.18 -14.01 6.41
CA GLN A 155 -10.93 -14.40 5.73
C GLN A 155 -10.23 -15.52 6.50
N PHE A 156 -10.15 -15.40 7.83
CA PHE A 156 -9.50 -16.40 8.67
C PHE A 156 -10.22 -17.74 8.63
N GLU A 157 -11.55 -17.74 8.71
CA GLU A 157 -12.39 -18.94 8.54
C GLU A 157 -12.10 -19.62 7.21
N LEU A 158 -12.20 -18.88 6.09
CA LEU A 158 -12.01 -19.42 4.75
C LEU A 158 -10.60 -19.99 4.55
N MET A 159 -9.56 -19.28 5.01
CA MET A 159 -8.18 -19.76 4.91
C MET A 159 -7.87 -20.93 5.85
N SER A 160 -8.69 -21.14 6.88
CA SER A 160 -8.54 -22.26 7.82
C SER A 160 -9.26 -23.54 7.37
N LEU A 161 -10.10 -23.46 6.34
CA LEU A 161 -10.84 -24.63 5.84
C LEU A 161 -9.88 -25.69 5.29
N PRO A 162 -10.14 -26.99 5.56
CA PRO A 162 -9.44 -28.06 4.89
C PRO A 162 -9.84 -28.10 3.41
N LEU A 163 -8.90 -28.49 2.56
CA LEU A 163 -9.17 -28.86 1.17
C LEU A 163 -10.10 -30.09 1.16
N PRO A 164 -11.03 -30.20 0.18
CA PRO A 164 -11.85 -31.39 0.02
C PRO A 164 -10.95 -32.62 -0.21
N LYS A 165 -11.34 -33.77 0.35
CA LYS A 165 -10.65 -35.03 0.04
C LYS A 165 -11.02 -35.53 -1.35
N GLU A 166 -10.26 -36.50 -1.84
CA GLU A 166 -10.57 -37.16 -3.10
C GLU A 166 -12.01 -37.72 -3.09
N GLY A 167 -12.80 -37.31 -4.07
CA GLY A 167 -14.21 -37.71 -4.21
C GLY A 167 -15.22 -36.91 -3.38
N GLU A 168 -14.79 -35.97 -2.54
CA GLU A 168 -15.68 -35.05 -1.83
C GLU A 168 -16.03 -33.83 -2.70
N THR A 169 -17.30 -33.42 -2.67
CA THR A 169 -17.74 -32.17 -3.30
C THR A 169 -17.37 -31.00 -2.39
N GLU A 170 -16.87 -29.92 -2.98
CA GLU A 170 -16.63 -28.66 -2.24
C GLU A 170 -17.93 -28.09 -1.67
N SER A 171 -17.85 -27.58 -0.45
CA SER A 171 -18.86 -26.66 0.07
C SER A 171 -18.77 -25.29 -0.61
N GLU A 172 -19.80 -24.45 -0.47
CA GLU A 172 -19.78 -23.06 -0.97
C GLU A 172 -18.60 -22.27 -0.39
N ASP A 173 -18.27 -22.50 0.88
CA ASP A 173 -17.16 -21.86 1.57
C ASP A 173 -15.80 -22.34 1.05
N GLN A 174 -15.66 -23.64 0.77
CA GLN A 174 -14.46 -24.18 0.14
C GLN A 174 -14.28 -23.63 -1.28
N GLN A 175 -15.36 -23.56 -2.06
CA GLN A 175 -15.36 -22.94 -3.39
C GLN A 175 -14.91 -21.48 -3.30
N LYS A 176 -15.46 -20.70 -2.36
CA LYS A 176 -15.06 -19.30 -2.16
C LYS A 176 -13.60 -19.17 -1.72
N ALA A 177 -13.11 -20.06 -0.86
CA ALA A 177 -11.72 -20.08 -0.44
C ALA A 177 -10.79 -20.41 -1.62
N ARG A 178 -11.14 -21.39 -2.47
CA ARG A 178 -10.43 -21.70 -3.71
C ARG A 178 -10.35 -20.48 -4.62
N ASP A 179 -11.49 -19.83 -4.88
CA ASP A 179 -11.55 -18.68 -5.76
C ASP A 179 -10.63 -17.55 -5.29
N ILE A 180 -10.57 -17.31 -3.97
CA ILE A 180 -9.66 -16.34 -3.38
C ILE A 180 -8.20 -16.73 -3.61
N VAL A 181 -7.81 -17.98 -3.32
CA VAL A 181 -6.42 -18.42 -3.48
C VAL A 181 -5.99 -18.34 -4.95
N GLU A 182 -6.79 -18.86 -5.86
CA GLU A 182 -6.50 -18.82 -7.30
C GLU A 182 -6.43 -17.39 -7.82
N ALA A 183 -7.37 -16.52 -7.41
CA ALA A 183 -7.35 -15.12 -7.79
C ALA A 183 -6.09 -14.42 -7.26
N CYS A 184 -5.73 -14.61 -5.98
CA CYS A 184 -4.50 -14.05 -5.42
C CYS A 184 -3.26 -14.52 -6.17
N LEU A 185 -3.13 -15.81 -6.47
CA LEU A 185 -1.97 -16.35 -7.20
C LEU A 185 -1.90 -15.88 -8.66
N ARG A 186 -3.05 -15.62 -9.29
CA ARG A 186 -3.10 -15.20 -10.70
C ARG A 186 -2.96 -13.69 -10.88
N THR A 187 -3.54 -12.89 -9.99
CA THR A 187 -3.73 -11.44 -10.22
C THR A 187 -3.16 -10.53 -9.14
N SER A 188 -2.59 -11.08 -8.06
CA SER A 188 -2.00 -10.30 -6.96
C SER A 188 -0.51 -10.61 -6.81
N PHE A 189 0.34 -9.57 -6.86
CA PHE A 189 1.79 -9.71 -6.70
C PHE A 189 2.23 -9.49 -5.24
N GLY A 190 1.31 -9.03 -4.40
CA GLY A 190 1.49 -8.91 -2.96
C GLY A 190 0.28 -9.42 -2.21
N PHE A 191 0.44 -9.58 -0.91
CA PHE A 191 -0.65 -9.92 -0.01
C PHE A 191 -0.50 -9.08 1.26
N LYS A 192 -1.26 -7.99 1.34
CA LYS A 192 -1.11 -7.04 2.45
C LYS A 192 -1.83 -7.57 3.69
N LEU A 193 -1.05 -8.02 4.66
CA LEU A 193 -1.52 -8.29 6.01
C LEU A 193 -1.48 -7.01 6.82
N ALA A 194 -2.66 -6.47 7.12
CA ALA A 194 -2.80 -5.19 7.78
C ALA A 194 -2.77 -5.33 9.31
N HIS A 195 -2.07 -4.41 9.99
CA HIS A 195 -2.00 -4.25 11.44
C HIS A 195 -2.04 -2.75 11.78
N GLY A 196 -2.10 -2.41 13.07
CA GLY A 196 -1.94 -1.03 13.54
C GLY A 196 -3.24 -0.23 13.52
N LEU A 197 -3.16 1.05 13.13
CA LEU A 197 -4.27 2.01 13.28
C LEU A 197 -5.56 1.55 12.56
N ILE A 198 -5.41 0.81 11.46
CA ILE A 198 -6.53 0.26 10.69
C ILE A 198 -7.44 -0.68 11.50
N LEU A 199 -6.93 -1.31 12.57
CA LEU A 199 -7.72 -2.19 13.44
C LEU A 199 -8.79 -1.42 14.20
N ARG A 200 -8.57 -0.12 14.47
CA ARG A 200 -9.59 0.74 15.07
C ARG A 200 -10.76 0.99 14.12
N VAL A 201 -10.52 0.90 12.80
CA VAL A 201 -11.52 1.13 11.75
C VAL A 201 -12.22 -0.16 11.32
N LEU A 202 -11.44 -1.22 11.08
CA LEU A 202 -11.93 -2.47 10.48
C LEU A 202 -12.09 -3.62 11.49
N GLY A 203 -11.66 -3.44 12.73
CA GLY A 203 -11.57 -4.53 13.71
C GLY A 203 -10.45 -5.52 13.38
N ASP A 204 -10.66 -6.78 13.75
CA ASP A 204 -9.69 -7.84 13.51
C ASP A 204 -9.49 -8.10 12.00
N THR A 205 -8.26 -7.98 11.53
CA THR A 205 -7.85 -8.35 10.17
C THR A 205 -7.34 -9.79 10.15
N LEU A 206 -7.27 -10.41 8.96
CA LEU A 206 -6.62 -11.72 8.80
C LEU A 206 -5.20 -11.73 9.38
N GLY A 207 -4.42 -10.67 9.13
CA GLY A 207 -3.07 -10.53 9.66
C GLY A 207 -3.00 -10.51 11.19
N THR A 208 -3.97 -9.89 11.87
CA THR A 208 -4.06 -9.87 13.33
C THR A 208 -4.48 -11.24 13.86
N LEU A 209 -5.44 -11.90 13.20
CA LEU A 209 -5.92 -13.23 13.59
C LEU A 209 -4.82 -14.29 13.44
N TRP A 210 -4.09 -14.33 12.33
CA TRP A 210 -2.92 -15.21 12.19
C TRP A 210 -1.83 -14.95 13.24
N ARG A 211 -1.65 -13.70 13.68
CA ARG A 211 -0.73 -13.39 14.79
C ARG A 211 -1.23 -13.93 16.14
N LYS A 212 -2.54 -13.83 16.40
CA LYS A 212 -3.19 -14.37 17.61
C LYS A 212 -3.21 -15.90 17.64
N HIS A 213 -3.12 -16.56 16.48
CA HIS A 213 -3.12 -18.01 16.33
C HIS A 213 -1.84 -18.50 15.61
N PRO A 214 -0.69 -18.57 16.30
CA PRO A 214 0.57 -18.97 15.69
C PRO A 214 0.49 -20.31 14.95
N GLY A 215 0.93 -20.33 13.70
CA GLY A 215 0.91 -21.51 12.82
C GLY A 215 -0.40 -21.73 12.06
N ALA A 216 -1.46 -20.96 12.34
CA ALA A 216 -2.74 -21.08 11.63
C ALA A 216 -2.64 -20.67 10.14
N ASP A 217 -1.63 -19.87 9.76
CA ASP A 217 -1.39 -19.46 8.38
C ASP A 217 -0.81 -20.57 7.49
N ASN A 218 -0.38 -21.69 8.08
CA ASN A 218 0.36 -22.74 7.36
C ASN A 218 0.02 -24.16 7.83
N VAL A 219 -1.24 -24.42 8.18
CA VAL A 219 -1.70 -25.76 8.56
C VAL A 219 -1.80 -26.64 7.30
N PRO A 220 -1.04 -27.75 7.18
CA PRO A 220 -1.06 -28.58 5.98
C PRO A 220 -2.47 -29.03 5.59
N GLY A 221 -2.77 -28.94 4.29
CA GLY A 221 -4.08 -29.32 3.75
C GLY A 221 -5.17 -28.26 3.92
N THR A 222 -4.85 -27.01 4.28
CA THR A 222 -5.81 -25.89 4.25
C THR A 222 -5.59 -24.94 3.07
N TYR A 223 -6.56 -24.08 2.80
CA TYR A 223 -6.42 -23.01 1.80
C TYR A 223 -5.33 -21.99 2.15
N GLY A 224 -5.12 -21.68 3.43
CA GLY A 224 -4.03 -20.83 3.88
C GLY A 224 -2.66 -21.45 3.57
N HIS A 225 -2.52 -22.76 3.80
CA HIS A 225 -1.30 -23.49 3.41
C HIS A 225 -1.10 -23.52 1.89
N TRP A 226 -2.17 -23.73 1.11
CA TRP A 226 -2.08 -23.68 -0.35
C TRP A 226 -1.65 -22.28 -0.84
N LEU A 227 -2.22 -21.20 -0.31
CA LEU A 227 -1.82 -19.84 -0.66
C LEU A 227 -0.33 -19.60 -0.35
N ARG A 228 0.13 -20.03 0.83
CA ARG A 228 1.54 -19.90 1.22
C ARG A 228 2.47 -20.71 0.30
N PHE A 229 2.10 -21.95 -0.01
CA PHE A 229 2.86 -22.77 -0.96
C PHE A 229 2.88 -22.11 -2.35
N GLY A 230 1.73 -21.66 -2.83
CA GLY A 230 1.58 -20.97 -4.11
C GLY A 230 2.46 -19.73 -4.19
N THR A 231 2.47 -18.86 -3.19
CA THR A 231 3.30 -17.64 -3.21
C THR A 231 4.82 -17.91 -3.26
N ALA A 232 5.28 -19.09 -2.84
CA ALA A 232 6.68 -19.49 -2.92
C ALA A 232 7.06 -20.21 -4.23
N HIS A 233 6.10 -20.85 -4.90
CA HIS A 233 6.35 -21.77 -6.02
C HIS A 233 5.67 -21.38 -7.34
N TRP A 234 4.64 -20.56 -7.28
CA TRP A 234 3.91 -20.07 -8.44
C TRP A 234 4.58 -18.81 -8.99
N ASN A 235 4.89 -18.82 -10.29
CA ASN A 235 5.42 -17.67 -10.99
C ASN A 235 4.50 -17.35 -12.19
N PRO A 236 3.66 -16.32 -12.10
CA PRO A 236 2.77 -15.96 -13.21
C PRO A 236 3.56 -15.51 -14.43
N GLU A 237 3.14 -15.95 -15.63
CA GLU A 237 3.79 -15.60 -16.90
C GLU A 237 3.54 -14.13 -17.30
N ASN A 238 2.42 -13.57 -16.87
CA ASN A 238 2.00 -12.22 -17.24
C ASN A 238 2.36 -11.20 -16.15
N LEU A 239 2.78 -10.02 -16.57
CA LEU A 239 2.95 -8.87 -15.68
C LEU A 239 1.59 -8.31 -15.29
N LEU A 240 1.44 -7.85 -14.05
CA LEU A 240 0.24 -7.12 -13.66
C LEU A 240 0.15 -5.80 -14.41
N PRO A 241 -1.04 -5.41 -14.90
CA PRO A 241 -1.19 -4.14 -15.58
C PRO A 241 -0.81 -2.99 -14.65
N ARG A 242 -0.14 -1.99 -15.22
CA ARG A 242 0.11 -0.72 -14.54
C ARG A 242 -1.03 0.25 -14.79
N GLN A 243 -1.21 1.19 -13.88
CA GLN A 243 -1.92 2.43 -14.14
C GLN A 243 -1.06 3.32 -15.05
N GLU A 244 -1.71 3.96 -16.02
CA GLU A 244 -1.07 4.97 -16.87
C GLU A 244 -1.08 6.32 -16.19
N PHE A 245 -0.07 6.56 -15.34
CA PHE A 245 0.05 7.82 -14.64
C PHE A 245 0.04 9.01 -15.59
N LYS A 246 -0.83 9.98 -15.29
CA LYS A 246 -0.95 11.22 -16.04
C LYS A 246 -0.03 12.26 -15.44
N VAL A 247 0.54 13.14 -16.26
CA VAL A 247 1.14 14.38 -15.77
C VAL A 247 0.05 15.23 -15.14
N ILE A 248 0.31 15.76 -13.94
CA ILE A 248 -0.63 16.58 -13.17
C ILE A 248 -0.04 17.95 -12.89
N GLU A 249 -0.89 18.90 -12.53
CA GLU A 249 -0.43 20.16 -11.95
C GLU A 249 0.35 19.90 -10.66
N PRO A 250 1.52 20.53 -10.46
CA PRO A 250 2.29 20.38 -9.24
C PRO A 250 1.50 20.83 -8.01
N PHE A 251 1.57 20.06 -6.91
CA PHE A 251 1.07 20.49 -5.60
C PHE A 251 1.87 21.67 -5.05
N LYS A 252 3.16 21.72 -5.42
CA LYS A 252 4.12 22.75 -5.00
C LYS A 252 5.09 23.04 -6.15
N THR A 253 5.36 24.33 -6.36
CA THR A 253 6.44 24.80 -7.23
C THR A 253 7.47 25.54 -6.38
N GLY A 254 8.73 25.16 -6.51
CA GLY A 254 9.86 25.70 -5.76
C GLY A 254 10.60 24.65 -4.93
N PRO A 255 11.54 25.08 -4.08
CA PRO A 255 12.48 24.21 -3.38
C PRO A 255 11.78 23.24 -2.42
N LEU A 256 12.19 21.97 -2.44
CA LEU A 256 11.62 20.90 -1.60
C LEU A 256 11.48 21.31 -0.12
N LEU A 257 12.53 21.92 0.45
CA LEU A 257 12.67 22.19 1.88
C LEU A 257 12.38 23.63 2.30
N ARG A 258 11.79 24.44 1.42
CA ARG A 258 11.37 25.81 1.75
C ARG A 258 9.87 25.97 1.62
N GLU A 259 9.29 26.81 2.48
CA GLU A 259 7.93 27.30 2.28
C GLU A 259 7.89 28.22 1.05
N VAL A 260 6.81 28.13 0.28
CA VAL A 260 6.55 28.98 -0.89
C VAL A 260 5.13 29.55 -0.77
#